data_AF-A0A523IAC1-F1
#
_entry.id   AF-A0A523IAC1-F1
#
_cell.length_a   1.000
_cell.length_b   1.000
_cell.length_c   1.000
_cell.angle_alpha   90.00
_cell.angle_beta   90.00
_cell.angle_gamma   90.00
#
_symmetry.space_group_name_H-M   'P 1'
#
loop_
_entity.id
_entity.type
_entity.pdbx_description
1 polymer ?
#
loop_
_entity_poly.entity_id
_entity_poly.type
_entity_poly.pdbx_seq_one_letter_code
_entity_poly.pdbx_strand_id
1 'polypeptide(L)'
;MTPRRGYIGTVGLCAGLMLVTGFATAQDDVPYRALFFGEIDYRQSDGDGDDGFIIGQAVAQLTGNIDQRLSVMTEMTATARQNEDFEFEVERLVIKYDFSDQFKLSAGRYHTPIGYWNTAFHHGSWLQTTIARPETVKFGSNVIPIHFVGILLEGKIRESDFGYRVGFGNGRAEQINDPGDLGDDNDEPAYVGSFYYRPLDKYRLEAGVSVYVDTATPEVGPEVDEVIFSGY
;
A
#
# COMPACT_ATOMS: atom_id res chain seq x y z
N MET A 1 8.55 -44.87 1.37
CA MET A 1 8.39 -43.41 1.40
C MET A 1 7.42 -43.07 2.51
N THR A 2 7.92 -42.51 3.60
CA THR A 2 7.12 -42.12 4.76
C THR A 2 6.69 -40.67 4.57
N PRO A 3 5.39 -40.33 4.68
CA PRO A 3 4.97 -38.94 4.53
C PRO A 3 5.43 -38.16 5.76
N ARG A 4 6.33 -37.18 5.55
CA ARG A 4 6.71 -36.23 6.60
C ARG A 4 5.56 -35.23 6.78
N ARG A 5 5.11 -35.07 8.03
CA ARG A 5 4.22 -33.97 8.42
C ARG A 5 5.04 -32.68 8.37
N GLY A 6 4.73 -31.80 7.42
CA GLY A 6 5.39 -30.51 7.26
C GLY A 6 4.91 -29.48 8.29
N TYR A 7 5.86 -28.73 8.83
CA TYR A 7 5.62 -27.53 9.63
C TYR A 7 6.22 -26.35 8.88
N ILE A 8 5.40 -25.35 8.53
CA ILE A 8 5.90 -24.07 8.04
C ILE A 8 6.32 -23.26 9.27
N GLY A 9 7.63 -23.11 9.48
CA GLY A 9 8.19 -22.26 10.51
C GLY A 9 8.97 -21.12 9.88
N THR A 10 8.37 -19.93 9.82
CA THR A 10 9.11 -18.71 9.48
C THR A 10 9.60 -18.06 10.76
N VAL A 11 10.91 -17.89 10.88
CA VAL A 11 11.52 -17.02 11.90
C VAL A 11 11.98 -15.77 11.17
N GLY A 12 11.09 -14.78 11.07
CA GLY A 12 11.44 -13.45 10.57
C GLY A 12 12.01 -12.64 11.71
N LEU A 13 13.25 -12.15 11.57
CA LEU A 13 13.82 -11.17 12.49
C LEU A 13 13.70 -9.79 11.84
N CYS A 14 12.60 -9.08 12.07
CA CYS A 14 12.50 -7.68 11.66
C CYS A 14 13.35 -6.82 12.58
N ALA A 15 14.53 -6.42 12.11
CA ALA A 15 15.34 -5.40 12.77
C ALA A 15 14.97 -4.02 12.24
N GLY A 16 14.03 -3.34 12.90
CA GLY A 16 13.73 -1.93 12.62
C GLY A 16 14.81 -1.02 13.23
N LEU A 17 15.68 -0.43 12.41
CA LEU A 17 16.56 0.66 12.85
C LEU A 17 15.84 1.99 12.66
N MET A 18 15.25 2.53 13.73
CA MET A 18 14.72 3.89 13.72
C MET A 18 15.87 4.89 13.84
N LEU A 19 16.41 5.35 12.72
CA LEU A 19 17.27 6.53 12.68
C LEU A 19 16.38 7.78 12.66
N VAL A 20 15.98 8.27 13.84
CA VAL A 20 15.49 9.64 13.97
C VAL A 20 16.71 10.55 13.89
N THR A 21 17.06 11.03 12.70
CA THR A 21 18.01 12.15 12.59
C THR A 21 17.26 13.45 12.92
N GLY A 22 17.03 13.67 14.21
CA GLY A 22 16.60 14.95 14.77
C GLY A 22 17.69 15.40 15.73
N PHE A 23 18.35 16.52 15.43
CA PHE A 23 19.14 17.20 16.45
C PHE A 23 18.20 17.55 17.60
N ALA A 24 18.50 17.05 18.80
CA ALA A 24 17.73 17.32 19.99
C ALA A 24 17.81 18.82 20.33
N THR A 25 16.84 19.61 19.87
CA THR A 25 16.57 20.96 20.36
C THR A 25 15.06 21.19 20.33
N ALA A 26 14.41 21.10 21.50
CA ALA A 26 12.99 21.41 21.72
C ALA A 26 11.96 20.61 20.88
N GLN A 27 10.86 20.26 21.52
CA GLN A 27 9.69 19.63 20.89
C GLN A 27 8.91 20.70 20.10
N ASP A 28 9.53 21.24 19.04
CA ASP A 28 8.84 22.01 18.01
C ASP A 28 8.44 21.05 16.88
N ASP A 29 7.24 21.24 16.33
CA ASP A 29 6.65 20.44 15.24
C ASP A 29 7.68 20.16 14.14
N VAL A 30 8.23 18.95 14.13
CA VAL A 30 9.22 18.58 13.11
C VAL A 30 8.47 18.54 11.77
N PRO A 31 8.79 19.43 10.81
CA PRO A 31 8.05 19.51 9.56
C PRO A 31 8.31 18.30 8.67
N TYR A 32 9.26 17.42 9.03
CA TYR A 32 9.61 16.24 8.25
C TYR A 32 9.73 15.00 9.15
N ARG A 33 9.29 13.85 8.63
CA ARG A 33 9.46 12.54 9.25
C ARG A 33 10.04 11.57 8.24
N ALA A 34 11.04 10.81 8.66
CA ALA A 34 11.61 9.71 7.88
C ALA A 34 11.49 8.40 8.66
N LEU A 35 11.08 7.33 7.98
CA LEU A 35 11.04 5.97 8.49
C LEU A 35 11.76 5.06 7.49
N PHE A 36 12.56 4.14 8.01
CA PHE A 36 13.29 3.17 7.21
C PHE A 36 13.04 1.77 7.75
N PHE A 37 12.77 0.83 6.86
CA PHE A 37 12.56 -0.57 7.17
C PHE A 37 13.49 -1.42 6.31
N GLY A 38 13.93 -2.55 6.86
CA GLY A 38 14.69 -3.56 6.14
C GLY A 38 14.30 -4.93 6.67
N GLU A 39 14.27 -5.90 5.78
CA GLU A 39 13.84 -7.25 6.08
C GLU A 39 14.91 -8.26 5.69
N ILE A 40 15.18 -9.19 6.60
CA ILE A 40 16.00 -10.37 6.35
C ILE A 40 15.22 -11.55 6.90
N ASP A 41 14.87 -12.47 6.02
CA ASP A 41 14.14 -13.70 6.32
C ASP A 41 15.05 -14.90 6.23
N TYR A 42 14.70 -15.96 6.96
CA TYR A 42 15.13 -17.31 6.63
C TYR A 42 13.90 -18.11 6.18
N ARG A 43 13.95 -18.66 4.96
CA ARG A 43 12.87 -19.48 4.40
C ARG A 43 13.35 -20.90 4.20
N GLN A 44 12.47 -21.83 4.58
CA GLN A 44 12.65 -23.25 4.37
C GLN A 44 11.34 -23.84 3.83
N SER A 45 11.44 -24.67 2.79
CA SER A 45 10.29 -25.29 2.13
C SER A 45 10.50 -26.79 1.99
N ASP A 46 9.43 -27.57 2.21
CA ASP A 46 9.43 -29.02 1.96
C ASP A 46 9.23 -29.37 0.46
N GLY A 47 9.00 -28.37 -0.40
CA GLY A 47 8.83 -28.51 -1.85
C GLY A 47 10.11 -28.18 -2.64
N ASP A 48 9.99 -28.13 -3.97
CA ASP A 48 11.10 -27.66 -4.82
C ASP A 48 11.30 -26.16 -4.62
N GLY A 49 12.36 -25.79 -3.91
CA GLY A 49 12.77 -24.42 -3.65
C GLY A 49 14.06 -24.39 -2.83
N ASP A 50 14.82 -23.31 -2.94
CA ASP A 50 16.06 -23.15 -2.17
C ASP A 50 15.75 -22.69 -0.74
N ASP A 51 16.26 -23.45 0.24
CA ASP A 51 16.29 -23.04 1.64
C ASP A 51 17.41 -22.01 1.85
N GLY A 52 17.15 -20.93 2.58
CA GLY A 52 18.19 -19.95 2.84
C GLY A 52 17.73 -18.62 3.41
N PHE A 53 18.73 -17.76 3.61
CA PHE A 53 18.49 -16.35 3.92
C PHE A 53 18.06 -15.61 2.67
N ILE A 54 17.02 -14.80 2.80
CA ILE A 54 16.49 -13.93 1.75
C ILE A 54 16.47 -12.52 2.31
N ILE A 55 16.96 -11.57 1.52
CA ILE A 55 16.70 -10.17 1.80
C ILE A 55 15.31 -9.82 1.27
N GLY A 56 14.47 -9.30 2.14
CA GLY A 56 13.15 -8.80 1.77
C GLY A 56 13.26 -7.41 1.14
N GLN A 57 12.27 -6.55 1.38
CA GLN A 57 12.33 -5.17 0.91
C GLN A 57 13.09 -4.27 1.89
N ALA A 58 13.94 -3.39 1.36
CA ALA A 58 14.31 -2.17 2.04
C ALA A 58 13.30 -1.08 1.66
N VAL A 59 12.82 -0.32 2.64
CA VAL A 59 11.74 0.66 2.45
C VAL A 59 12.13 1.97 3.10
N ALA A 60 11.92 3.08 2.39
CA ALA A 60 12.07 4.43 2.92
C ALA A 60 10.74 5.17 2.78
N GLN A 61 10.22 5.70 3.88
CA GLN A 61 9.04 6.56 3.89
C GLN A 61 9.43 7.94 4.41
N LEU A 62 9.19 8.97 3.60
CA LEU A 62 9.44 10.37 3.93
C LEU A 62 8.12 11.13 3.90
N THR A 63 7.88 11.97 4.89
CA THR A 63 6.71 12.86 4.94
C THR A 63 7.16 14.26 5.32
N GLY A 64 6.63 15.28 4.67
CA GLY A 64 6.92 16.68 4.94
C GLY A 64 5.65 17.53 4.97
N ASN A 65 5.52 18.40 5.96
CA ASN A 65 4.51 19.46 6.02
C ASN A 65 5.12 20.73 5.43
N ILE A 66 4.57 21.17 4.30
CA ILE A 66 5.00 22.41 3.63
C ILE A 66 4.40 23.61 4.37
N ASP A 67 3.14 23.50 4.80
CA ASP A 67 2.47 24.44 5.70
C ASP A 67 1.49 23.70 6.63
N GLN A 68 0.56 24.43 7.28
CA GLN A 68 -0.42 23.85 8.21
C GLN A 68 -1.47 22.93 7.57
N ARG A 69 -1.62 22.97 6.23
CA ARG A 69 -2.64 22.24 5.47
C ARG A 69 -2.05 21.43 4.34
N LEU A 70 -0.87 21.79 3.83
CA LEU A 70 -0.22 21.18 2.70
C LEU A 70 0.91 20.25 3.17
N SER A 71 0.84 18.99 2.75
CA SER A 71 1.85 17.97 3.04
C SER A 71 2.21 17.17 1.79
N VAL A 72 3.43 16.63 1.80
CA VAL A 72 3.95 15.72 0.77
C VAL A 72 4.44 14.44 1.45
N MET A 73 4.18 13.30 0.84
CA MET A 73 4.68 12.00 1.30
C MET A 73 5.26 11.23 0.11
N THR A 74 6.38 10.56 0.32
CA THR A 74 6.91 9.58 -0.62
C THR A 74 7.31 8.29 0.10
N GLU A 75 7.06 7.17 -0.55
CA GLU A 75 7.52 5.84 -0.15
C GLU A 75 8.30 5.24 -1.31
N MET A 76 9.48 4.71 -1.02
CA MET A 76 10.36 4.07 -1.99
C MET A 76 10.79 2.70 -1.46
N THR A 77 10.97 1.76 -2.38
CA THR A 77 11.43 0.41 -2.06
C THR A 77 12.68 0.05 -2.84
N ALA A 78 13.45 -0.88 -2.28
CA ALA A 78 14.49 -1.60 -2.99
C ALA A 78 14.29 -3.09 -2.73
N THR A 79 14.08 -3.86 -3.79
CA THR A 79 13.73 -5.28 -3.74
C THR A 79 14.78 -6.09 -4.49
N ALA A 80 15.38 -7.10 -3.86
CA ALA A 80 16.28 -8.00 -4.57
C ALA A 80 15.52 -8.89 -5.56
N ARG A 81 16.04 -9.06 -6.78
CA ARG A 81 15.46 -9.92 -7.82
C ARG A 81 16.46 -11.02 -8.21
N GLN A 82 15.98 -12.15 -8.73
CA GLN A 82 16.87 -13.28 -9.06
C GLN A 82 17.85 -12.98 -10.21
N ASN A 83 17.58 -11.95 -11.03
CA ASN A 83 18.38 -11.61 -12.21
C ASN A 83 18.87 -10.15 -12.23
N GLU A 84 18.65 -9.39 -11.16
CA GLU A 84 19.03 -7.98 -11.01
C GLU A 84 19.53 -7.76 -9.57
N ASP A 85 20.43 -6.80 -9.34
CA ASP A 85 20.92 -6.53 -7.98
C ASP A 85 19.75 -6.09 -7.07
N PHE A 86 19.12 -4.97 -7.41
CA PHE A 86 17.93 -4.44 -6.73
C PHE A 86 17.06 -3.69 -7.72
N GLU A 87 15.77 -3.94 -7.67
CA GLU A 87 14.74 -3.13 -8.31
C GLU A 87 14.32 -2.01 -7.34
N PHE A 88 14.33 -0.78 -7.82
CA PHE A 88 13.95 0.40 -7.05
C PHE A 88 12.63 0.95 -7.57
N GLU A 89 11.64 1.10 -6.69
CA GLU A 89 10.31 1.57 -7.05
C GLU A 89 9.91 2.77 -6.19
N VAL A 90 9.16 3.70 -6.79
CA VAL A 90 8.46 4.77 -6.07
C VAL A 90 7.05 4.27 -5.81
N GLU A 91 6.83 3.73 -4.62
CA GLU A 91 5.56 3.10 -4.27
C GLU A 91 4.46 4.13 -4.04
N ARG A 92 4.81 5.24 -3.41
CA ARG A 92 3.88 6.36 -3.19
C ARG A 92 4.58 7.67 -3.41
N LEU A 93 3.85 8.60 -4.01
CA LEU A 93 4.23 10.00 -4.11
C LEU A 93 2.95 10.82 -4.08
N VAL A 94 2.72 11.52 -2.98
CA VAL A 94 1.43 12.11 -2.67
C VAL A 94 1.64 13.55 -2.24
N ILE A 95 0.91 14.47 -2.86
CA ILE A 95 0.64 15.79 -2.30
C ILE A 95 -0.78 15.81 -1.73
N LYS A 96 -0.96 16.39 -0.55
CA LYS A 96 -2.25 16.46 0.15
C LYS A 96 -2.49 17.83 0.73
N TYR A 97 -3.70 18.35 0.52
CA TYR A 97 -4.22 19.56 1.12
C TYR A 97 -5.41 19.26 2.04
N ASP A 98 -5.25 19.57 3.33
CA ASP A 98 -6.24 19.39 4.37
C ASP A 98 -7.11 20.66 4.52
N PHE A 99 -8.31 20.67 3.92
CA PHE A 99 -9.25 21.78 4.11
C PHE A 99 -9.95 21.69 5.46
N SER A 100 -10.30 20.48 5.88
CA SER A 100 -10.94 20.16 7.16
C SER A 100 -10.82 18.67 7.49
N ASP A 101 -11.38 18.25 8.64
CA ASP A 101 -11.50 16.83 8.96
C ASP A 101 -12.45 16.08 8.01
N GLN A 102 -13.42 16.79 7.45
CA GLN A 102 -14.44 16.27 6.55
C GLN A 102 -14.02 16.29 5.08
N PHE A 103 -12.97 17.03 4.73
CA PHE A 103 -12.57 17.23 3.33
C PHE A 103 -11.06 17.43 3.22
N LYS A 104 -10.39 16.43 2.63
CA LYS A 104 -8.97 16.44 2.29
C LYS A 104 -8.83 16.02 0.84
N LEU A 105 -8.02 16.77 0.09
CA LEU A 105 -7.78 16.48 -1.32
C LEU A 105 -6.32 16.10 -1.51
N SER A 106 -6.08 15.00 -2.21
CA SER A 106 -4.74 14.54 -2.54
C SER A 106 -4.60 14.30 -4.05
N ALA A 107 -3.41 14.51 -4.60
CA ALA A 107 -3.04 14.03 -5.94
C ALA A 107 -1.69 13.27 -5.94
N GLY A 108 -1.56 12.24 -6.79
CA GLY A 108 -0.34 11.44 -6.92
C GLY A 108 -0.56 9.93 -7.02
N ARG A 109 0.44 9.14 -6.59
CA ARG A 109 0.43 7.67 -6.55
C ARG A 109 0.18 7.16 -5.13
N TYR A 110 -0.84 6.32 -4.97
CA TYR A 110 -1.32 5.80 -3.69
C TYR A 110 -1.40 4.29 -3.69
N HIS A 111 -1.57 3.73 -2.50
CA HIS A 111 -2.30 2.47 -2.41
C HIS A 111 -3.79 2.71 -2.68
N THR A 112 -4.36 1.97 -3.62
CA THR A 112 -5.77 2.01 -3.95
C THR A 112 -6.61 1.76 -2.69
N PRO A 113 -7.60 2.61 -2.37
CA PRO A 113 -8.39 2.50 -1.14
C PRO A 113 -9.45 1.39 -1.22
N ILE A 114 -9.02 0.17 -1.55
CA ILE A 114 -9.84 -1.03 -1.65
C ILE A 114 -9.36 -2.10 -0.66
N GLY A 115 -10.31 -2.63 0.11
CA GLY A 115 -10.06 -3.67 1.11
C GLY A 115 -9.20 -3.25 2.30
N TYR A 116 -9.24 -4.08 3.36
CA TYR A 116 -8.51 -3.80 4.60
C TYR A 116 -7.00 -3.83 4.42
N TRP A 117 -6.47 -4.87 3.75
CA TRP A 117 -5.03 -5.06 3.63
C TRP A 117 -4.34 -3.92 2.90
N ASN A 118 -4.92 -3.42 1.82
CA ASN A 118 -4.29 -2.37 1.02
C ASN A 118 -4.31 -1.00 1.71
N THR A 119 -5.32 -0.77 2.56
CA THR A 119 -5.52 0.48 3.30
C THR A 119 -4.83 0.51 4.66
N ALA A 120 -4.71 -0.64 5.33
CA ALA A 120 -4.15 -0.73 6.68
C ALA A 120 -2.63 -0.97 6.70
N PHE A 121 -2.09 -1.66 5.70
CA PHE A 121 -0.69 -2.07 5.67
C PHE A 121 0.02 -1.57 4.42
N HIS A 122 1.21 -1.01 4.59
CA HIS A 122 2.07 -0.52 3.51
C HIS A 122 3.37 -1.34 3.44
N HIS A 123 4.31 -0.93 2.59
CA HIS A 123 5.59 -1.63 2.47
C HIS A 123 6.32 -1.71 3.81
N GLY A 124 6.95 -2.86 4.05
CA GLY A 124 7.67 -3.18 5.28
C GLY A 124 6.89 -4.13 6.18
N SER A 125 7.37 -5.37 6.27
CA SER A 125 6.77 -6.43 7.09
C SER A 125 6.62 -6.08 8.58
N TRP A 126 7.41 -5.13 9.09
CA TRP A 126 7.26 -4.56 10.43
C TRP A 126 5.89 -3.93 10.70
N LEU A 127 5.23 -3.39 9.65
CA LEU A 127 3.95 -2.71 9.79
C LEU A 127 2.75 -3.67 9.85
N GLN A 128 2.95 -4.94 9.53
CA GLN A 128 1.91 -5.95 9.43
C GLN A 128 2.08 -7.06 10.48
N THR A 129 1.01 -7.81 10.73
CA THR A 129 1.00 -8.89 11.73
C THR A 129 1.49 -10.23 11.19
N THR A 130 1.49 -10.40 9.88
CA THR A 130 1.92 -11.62 9.19
C THR A 130 3.30 -11.42 8.57
N ILE A 131 3.99 -12.51 8.28
CA ILE A 131 5.28 -12.50 7.57
C ILE A 131 5.16 -12.07 6.11
N ALA A 132 3.97 -12.16 5.53
CA ALA A 132 3.70 -11.82 4.14
C ALA A 132 2.24 -11.37 3.98
N ARG A 133 1.97 -10.55 2.97
CA ARG A 133 0.61 -10.20 2.55
C ARG A 133 -0.12 -11.45 2.01
N PRO A 134 -1.45 -11.56 2.17
CA PRO A 134 -2.21 -12.61 1.49
C PRO A 134 -2.05 -12.54 -0.03
N GLU A 135 -2.02 -13.69 -0.69
CA GLU A 135 -1.72 -13.83 -2.12
C GLU A 135 -2.62 -12.97 -3.03
N THR A 136 -3.89 -12.81 -2.67
CA THR A 136 -4.86 -12.01 -3.46
C THR A 136 -4.63 -10.50 -3.39
N VAL A 137 -3.80 -10.03 -2.45
CA VAL A 137 -3.52 -8.60 -2.18
C VAL A 137 -2.02 -8.33 -2.02
N LYS A 138 -1.16 -9.26 -2.45
CA LYS A 138 0.29 -9.04 -2.45
C LYS A 138 0.66 -7.99 -3.50
N PHE A 139 1.84 -7.39 -3.35
CA PHE A 139 2.41 -6.53 -4.39
C PHE A 139 2.57 -7.34 -5.69
N GLY A 140 2.16 -6.76 -6.82
CA GLY A 140 2.09 -7.46 -8.11
C GLY A 140 0.93 -8.46 -8.23
N SER A 141 -0.10 -8.38 -7.38
CA SER A 141 -1.30 -9.22 -7.53
C SER A 141 -2.11 -8.80 -8.76
N ASN A 142 -2.56 -9.78 -9.54
CA ASN A 142 -3.49 -9.56 -10.65
C ASN A 142 -4.95 -9.39 -10.19
N VAL A 143 -5.26 -9.57 -8.91
CA VAL A 143 -6.64 -9.62 -8.41
C VAL A 143 -7.10 -8.27 -7.88
N ILE A 144 -6.31 -7.65 -7.01
CA ILE A 144 -6.65 -6.38 -6.38
C ILE A 144 -5.65 -5.33 -6.86
N PRO A 145 -6.08 -4.23 -7.49
CA PRO A 145 -5.18 -3.16 -7.90
C PRO A 145 -4.55 -2.54 -6.66
N ILE A 146 -3.22 -2.69 -6.54
CA ILE A 146 -2.50 -2.22 -5.36
C ILE A 146 -2.28 -0.72 -5.42
N HIS A 147 -1.92 -0.22 -6.60
CA HIS A 147 -1.58 1.18 -6.82
C HIS A 147 -2.64 1.89 -7.66
N PHE A 148 -2.76 3.19 -7.41
CA PHE A 148 -3.67 4.09 -8.12
C PHE A 148 -3.01 5.45 -8.31
N VAL A 149 -3.08 5.99 -9.52
CA VAL A 149 -2.52 7.31 -9.86
C VAL A 149 -3.65 8.24 -10.21
N GLY A 150 -3.82 9.30 -9.44
CA GLY A 150 -4.91 10.23 -9.67
C GLY A 150 -5.18 11.16 -8.51
N ILE A 151 -6.44 11.55 -8.37
CA ILE A 151 -6.96 12.41 -7.32
C ILE A 151 -7.71 11.55 -6.31
N LEU A 152 -7.49 11.82 -5.03
CA LEU A 152 -8.21 11.19 -3.93
C LEU A 152 -8.86 12.25 -3.05
N LEU A 153 -10.16 12.15 -2.87
CA LEU A 153 -10.95 12.89 -1.90
C LEU A 153 -11.24 12.00 -0.69
N GLU A 154 -10.92 12.45 0.52
CA GLU A 154 -11.22 11.71 1.74
C GLU A 154 -11.72 12.62 2.87
N GLY A 155 -12.41 12.02 3.84
CA GLY A 155 -12.88 12.76 5.00
C GLY A 155 -13.75 11.95 5.95
N LYS A 156 -14.06 12.56 7.09
CA LYS A 156 -15.07 12.06 8.04
C LYS A 156 -16.45 12.60 7.71
N ILE A 157 -17.48 11.81 7.96
CA ILE A 157 -18.87 12.27 7.87
C ILE A 157 -19.23 12.99 9.16
N ARG A 158 -19.20 14.32 9.13
CA ARG A 158 -19.48 15.18 10.32
C ARG A 158 -18.62 14.74 11.51
N GLU A 159 -19.13 14.90 12.73
CA GLU A 159 -18.53 14.41 13.97
C GLU A 159 -18.97 12.96 14.25
N SER A 160 -18.70 12.05 13.31
CA SER A 160 -18.99 10.62 13.48
C SER A 160 -17.75 9.76 13.28
N ASP A 161 -17.91 8.47 13.59
CA ASP A 161 -16.90 7.44 13.36
C ASP A 161 -16.88 6.91 11.92
N PHE A 162 -17.72 7.50 11.04
CA PHE A 162 -17.77 7.13 9.63
C PHE A 162 -16.83 8.00 8.81
N GLY A 163 -16.12 7.37 7.88
CA GLY A 163 -15.28 8.04 6.91
C GLY A 163 -15.49 7.49 5.51
N TYR A 164 -15.01 8.25 4.53
CA TYR A 164 -15.12 7.92 3.13
C TYR A 164 -13.83 8.25 2.39
N ARG A 165 -13.61 7.56 1.27
CA ARG A 165 -12.61 7.92 0.26
C ARG A 165 -13.21 7.72 -1.13
N VAL A 166 -13.00 8.67 -2.02
CA VAL A 166 -13.42 8.61 -3.42
C VAL A 166 -12.25 9.03 -4.28
N GLY A 167 -11.85 8.19 -5.22
CA GLY A 167 -10.74 8.44 -6.13
C GLY A 167 -11.16 8.39 -7.59
N PHE A 168 -10.44 9.16 -8.39
CA PHE A 168 -10.57 9.28 -9.84
C PHE A 168 -9.17 9.41 -10.44
N GLY A 169 -8.86 8.62 -11.47
CA GLY A 169 -7.49 8.50 -11.96
C GLY A 169 -7.35 7.44 -13.03
N ASN A 170 -6.10 7.07 -13.29
CA ASN A 170 -5.77 6.10 -14.33
C ASN A 170 -6.20 4.69 -13.89
N GLY A 171 -6.63 3.88 -14.85
CA GLY A 171 -6.87 2.46 -14.68
C GLY A 171 -5.59 1.65 -14.47
N ARG A 172 -5.74 0.34 -14.52
CA ARG A 172 -4.61 -0.60 -14.52
C ARG A 172 -3.95 -0.57 -15.89
N ALA A 173 -2.63 -0.76 -15.93
CA ALA A 173 -1.92 -0.87 -17.20
C ALA A 173 -2.27 -2.18 -17.93
N GLU A 174 -1.86 -2.31 -19.21
CA GLU A 174 -1.99 -3.57 -19.97
C GLU A 174 -1.42 -4.78 -19.20
N GLN A 175 -0.30 -4.58 -18.51
CA GLN A 175 0.16 -5.49 -17.48
C GLN A 175 -0.65 -5.23 -16.19
N ILE A 176 -1.77 -5.94 -16.05
CA ILE A 176 -2.79 -5.61 -15.05
C ILE A 176 -2.32 -5.61 -13.59
N ASN A 177 -1.18 -6.22 -13.22
CA ASN A 177 -0.63 -6.06 -11.88
C ASN A 177 -0.06 -4.65 -11.60
N ASP A 178 0.12 -3.84 -12.64
CA ASP A 178 0.72 -2.51 -12.58
C ASP A 178 -0.35 -1.42 -12.71
N PRO A 179 -0.14 -0.27 -12.05
CA PRO A 179 -0.99 0.90 -12.26
C PRO A 179 -0.67 1.57 -13.60
N GLY A 180 -1.58 2.41 -14.09
CA GLY A 180 -1.32 3.36 -15.16
C GLY A 180 -0.38 4.50 -14.74
N ASP A 181 0.87 4.20 -14.35
CA ASP A 181 1.86 5.20 -13.90
C ASP A 181 2.26 6.20 -15.01
N LEU A 182 2.12 5.81 -16.29
CA LEU A 182 2.47 6.62 -17.46
C LEU A 182 1.27 7.27 -18.16
N GLY A 183 0.06 7.05 -17.64
CA GLY A 183 -1.18 7.42 -18.30
C GLY A 183 -2.19 6.31 -18.21
N ASP A 184 -3.38 6.57 -18.74
CA ASP A 184 -4.44 5.60 -18.90
C ASP A 184 -4.34 4.98 -20.31
N ASP A 185 -4.40 3.66 -20.43
CA ASP A 185 -4.09 2.98 -21.70
C ASP A 185 -5.25 3.02 -22.70
N ASN A 186 -6.45 3.41 -22.24
CA ASN A 186 -7.70 3.36 -23.01
C ASN A 186 -8.55 4.65 -22.94
N ASP A 187 -8.02 5.74 -22.39
CA ASP A 187 -8.73 7.00 -22.12
C ASP A 187 -10.02 6.84 -21.25
N GLU A 188 -10.19 5.72 -20.54
CA GLU A 188 -11.32 5.44 -19.66
C GLU A 188 -10.90 5.40 -18.18
N PRO A 189 -11.18 6.46 -17.41
CA PRO A 189 -10.65 6.60 -16.07
C PRO A 189 -11.25 5.58 -15.10
N ALA A 190 -10.42 5.11 -14.17
CA ALA A 190 -10.86 4.29 -13.05
C ALA A 190 -11.41 5.13 -11.89
N TYR A 191 -12.37 4.53 -11.20
CA TYR A 191 -13.04 5.09 -10.04
C TYR A 191 -12.91 4.14 -8.85
N VAL A 192 -12.66 4.72 -7.67
CA VAL A 192 -12.65 3.96 -6.43
C VAL A 192 -13.49 4.67 -5.38
N GLY A 193 -14.29 3.91 -4.64
CA GLY A 193 -15.09 4.40 -3.53
C GLY A 193 -14.92 3.50 -2.32
N SER A 194 -14.72 4.07 -1.14
CA SER A 194 -14.72 3.34 0.12
C SER A 194 -15.50 4.09 1.19
N PHE A 195 -16.16 3.32 2.04
CA PHE A 195 -16.86 3.79 3.22
C PHE A 195 -16.50 2.89 4.39
N TYR A 196 -16.16 3.47 5.53
CA TYR A 196 -15.72 2.72 6.70
C TYR A 196 -16.26 3.31 7.99
N TYR A 197 -16.39 2.44 8.99
CA TYR A 197 -16.75 2.75 10.36
C TYR A 197 -15.59 2.37 11.27
N ARG A 198 -15.04 3.34 12.00
CA ARG A 198 -13.91 3.14 12.91
C ARG A 198 -14.14 3.90 14.23
N PRO A 199 -14.88 3.32 15.18
CA PRO A 199 -15.19 3.97 16.44
C PRO A 199 -13.97 4.08 17.35
N LEU A 200 -13.85 5.23 18.01
CA LEU A 200 -12.73 5.51 18.92
C LEU A 200 -12.89 4.81 20.29
N ASP A 201 -14.11 4.44 20.69
CA ASP A 201 -14.40 3.80 21.97
C ASP A 201 -14.30 2.25 21.94
N LYS A 202 -14.15 1.65 20.75
CA LYS A 202 -13.95 0.20 20.59
C LYS A 202 -12.54 -0.07 20.10
N TYR A 203 -11.78 -0.79 20.92
CA TYR A 203 -10.38 -1.08 20.63
C TYR A 203 -10.21 -1.77 19.27
N ARG A 204 -9.58 -1.07 18.32
CA ARG A 204 -9.20 -1.54 16.98
C ARG A 204 -10.36 -2.08 16.12
N LEU A 205 -11.61 -1.72 16.44
CA LEU A 205 -12.73 -2.08 15.59
C LEU A 205 -12.70 -1.23 14.32
N GLU A 206 -12.78 -1.90 13.19
CA GLU A 206 -13.00 -1.27 11.90
C GLU A 206 -13.84 -2.19 11.04
N ALA A 207 -14.82 -1.62 10.35
CA ALA A 207 -15.57 -2.30 9.31
C ALA A 207 -15.66 -1.39 8.09
N GLY A 208 -15.61 -1.94 6.89
CA GLY A 208 -15.62 -1.15 5.68
C GLY A 208 -16.08 -1.89 4.45
N VAL A 209 -16.53 -1.11 3.47
CA VAL A 209 -16.87 -1.57 2.12
C VAL A 209 -16.19 -0.67 1.10
N SER A 210 -15.82 -1.26 -0.03
CA SER A 210 -15.17 -0.56 -1.12
C SER A 210 -15.55 -1.15 -2.46
N VAL A 211 -15.54 -0.30 -3.48
CA VAL A 211 -15.77 -0.63 -4.88
C VAL A 211 -14.68 0.03 -5.72
N TYR A 212 -14.16 -0.70 -6.69
CA TYR A 212 -13.30 -0.21 -7.76
C TYR A 212 -13.96 -0.53 -9.09
N VAL A 213 -13.94 0.43 -10.00
CA VAL A 213 -14.51 0.33 -11.34
C VAL A 213 -13.47 0.82 -12.33
N ASP A 214 -13.18 0.00 -13.34
CA ASP A 214 -12.20 0.27 -14.39
C ASP A 214 -12.58 -0.50 -15.66
N THR A 215 -12.00 -0.13 -16.78
CA THR A 215 -12.03 -0.92 -18.01
C THR A 215 -10.63 -1.48 -18.21
N ALA A 216 -10.40 -2.74 -17.85
CA ALA A 216 -9.08 -3.33 -17.96
C ALA A 216 -8.78 -3.74 -19.41
N THR A 217 -7.64 -3.33 -19.96
CA THR A 217 -7.17 -3.69 -21.29
C THR A 217 -5.94 -4.61 -21.22
N PRO A 218 -6.08 -5.86 -20.77
CA PRO A 218 -4.94 -6.74 -20.54
C PRO A 218 -4.14 -7.01 -21.82
N GLU A 219 -2.81 -7.09 -21.71
CA GLU A 219 -1.89 -7.40 -22.83
C GLU A 219 -2.32 -8.65 -23.62
N VAL A 220 -2.87 -9.64 -22.91
CA VAL A 220 -3.42 -10.87 -23.50
C VAL A 220 -4.89 -11.04 -23.09
N GLY A 221 -5.79 -10.76 -24.03
CA GLY A 221 -7.22 -11.00 -23.85
C GLY A 221 -8.07 -9.92 -24.49
N PRO A 222 -9.40 -10.02 -24.37
CA PRO A 222 -10.27 -8.89 -24.64
C PRO A 222 -10.17 -7.86 -23.51
N GLU A 223 -10.59 -6.63 -23.83
CA GLU A 223 -10.97 -5.64 -22.83
C GLU A 223 -12.08 -6.18 -21.91
N VAL A 224 -12.04 -5.79 -20.64
CA VAL A 224 -12.96 -6.27 -19.60
C VAL A 224 -13.43 -5.10 -18.73
N ASP A 225 -14.74 -4.88 -18.68
CA ASP A 225 -15.37 -4.06 -17.65
C ASP A 225 -15.11 -4.69 -16.26
N GLU A 226 -14.24 -4.07 -15.47
CA GLU A 226 -13.84 -4.56 -14.16
C GLU A 226 -14.63 -3.85 -13.05
N VAL A 227 -15.28 -4.63 -12.19
CA VAL A 227 -15.90 -4.14 -10.96
C VAL A 227 -15.47 -5.02 -9.80
N ILE A 228 -14.69 -4.47 -8.88
CA ILE A 228 -14.18 -5.19 -7.71
C ILE A 228 -14.88 -4.67 -6.46
N PHE A 229 -15.54 -5.56 -5.72
CA PHE A 229 -16.10 -5.26 -4.41
C PHE A 229 -15.24 -5.89 -3.30
N SER A 230 -15.01 -5.15 -2.22
CA SER A 230 -14.36 -5.68 -1.02
C SER A 230 -15.07 -5.19 0.24
N GLY A 231 -15.25 -6.09 1.20
CA GLY A 231 -15.74 -5.79 2.54
C GLY A 231 -14.83 -6.39 3.60
N TYR A 232 -14.79 -5.77 4.78
CA TYR A 232 -13.99 -6.22 5.93
C TYR A 232 -14.63 -5.79 7.25
#